data_AF-A0A3Q2V284-F1
#
_entry.id   AF-A0A3Q2V284-F1
#
_cell.length_a   1.000
_cell.length_b   1.000
_cell.length_c   1.000
_cell.angle_alpha   90.00
_cell.angle_beta   90.00
_cell.angle_gamma   90.00
#
_symmetry.space_group_name_H-M   'P 1'
#
loop_
_entity.id
_entity.type
_entity.pdbx_description
1 polymer ?
#
loop_
_entity_poly.entity_id
_entity_poly.type
_entity_poly.pdbx_seq_one_letter_code
_entity_poly.pdbx_strand_id
1 'polypeptide(L)'
;MENRKRPLAAISSPDDSFKTPEKKVSVVRVSDSDYMQWGVEEMCRYLQREGLGEWVDTFKAQKITGVGLRDLRDADLEKIGVNCLGDRLRILNSLRKLWQIETEPSKVFNDPIHGHVALHPLLIKIIDTPQFQRLRNIKQLGGTYFVFPGASHNRFEHSLGVGYLAGRLVKALNERQPELLISRRDILCVQIAGLCHDLGHGPFSHMFDGVFIPKARPGITWKHETASLSMFDYLVEANGLRPVMEEHGLVLPEDLDFIKEQIAGPLDTTAAKGKKWPYKGRQKDKSFLYEIVANKRNGIDVDKWDYFARDCYHLGINNNFDYSRFLNFARVCEVDGQKHICTRDKEVGNLYDMFHTRNCLHRRAYQHKVCNIIETMITEAFLKADPHLQFEGKEGKMFTLSTAIDDMVAYTKLTDNVFEQILNSSSPELAEAKQILHNIVCRRLYKCLGQTTSETSIHVTQETIKSLEADLARSIPQSGTQDVNLQPEDFVVSVIVMDYGMKEKNPINNVRFYCKNDVTKAIQIRKNQVSKLLPEHFVEQLIRVYCKKTDDKTLEAAKKHFVQWCMDRNFSKPQDGDIIAPELTPLKPSWSNINEDSEEGASTEANGVNLNGKKTAKTKLF
;
A
#
# COMPACT_ATOMS: atom_id res chain seq x y z
N MET A 1 44.21 -36.72 14.61
CA MET A 1 44.77 -36.03 15.81
C MET A 1 43.58 -35.54 16.62
N GLU A 2 43.00 -36.45 17.41
CA GLU A 2 43.13 -36.52 18.88
C GLU A 2 42.37 -35.40 19.58
N ASN A 3 41.15 -35.68 20.04
CA ASN A 3 40.81 -36.13 21.40
C ASN A 3 41.04 -35.06 22.47
N ARG A 4 39.96 -34.67 23.16
CA ARG A 4 40.02 -34.43 24.61
C ARG A 4 38.68 -34.78 25.27
N LYS A 5 38.72 -35.93 25.95
CA LYS A 5 37.69 -36.54 26.80
C LYS A 5 37.59 -35.81 28.15
N ARG A 6 36.39 -35.86 28.73
CA ARG A 6 36.11 -35.68 30.18
C ARG A 6 36.79 -36.77 31.01
N PRO A 7 37.05 -36.55 32.31
CA PRO A 7 37.23 -37.62 33.27
C PRO A 7 36.00 -37.83 34.17
N LEU A 8 35.70 -39.11 34.41
CA LEU A 8 34.87 -39.65 35.49
C LEU A 8 35.82 -40.44 36.42
N ALA A 9 35.61 -40.37 37.73
CA ALA A 9 36.25 -41.23 38.73
C ALA A 9 35.22 -41.63 39.80
N ALA A 10 35.51 -42.74 40.49
CA ALA A 10 34.58 -43.78 40.92
C ALA A 10 34.21 -43.78 42.43
N ILE A 11 33.34 -44.75 42.73
CA ILE A 11 32.54 -45.03 43.94
C ILE A 11 33.33 -45.83 45.02
N SER A 12 33.01 -45.61 46.30
CA SER A 12 33.05 -46.66 47.35
C SER A 12 32.08 -46.35 48.53
N SER A 13 31.30 -47.36 48.91
CA SER A 13 30.19 -47.47 49.91
C SER A 13 30.65 -47.80 51.36
N PRO A 14 29.79 -48.23 52.32
CA PRO A 14 28.42 -47.85 52.75
C PRO A 14 28.32 -47.56 54.28
N ASP A 15 27.39 -46.72 54.75
CA ASP A 15 26.67 -46.98 56.02
C ASP A 15 25.38 -46.14 56.15
N ASP A 16 24.43 -46.70 56.88
CA ASP A 16 22.99 -46.41 56.94
C ASP A 16 22.54 -44.94 57.16
N SER A 17 21.68 -44.45 56.25
CA SER A 17 20.33 -43.91 56.58
C SER A 17 19.68 -43.25 55.36
N PHE A 18 18.45 -43.66 55.04
CA PHE A 18 17.60 -42.98 54.05
C PHE A 18 17.28 -41.55 54.53
N LYS A 19 17.87 -40.53 53.88
CA LYS A 19 17.45 -39.13 53.99
C LYS A 19 17.44 -38.48 52.60
N THR A 20 16.24 -38.26 52.07
CA THR A 20 16.01 -37.42 50.89
C THR A 20 16.50 -36.00 51.19
N PRO A 21 17.32 -35.37 50.34
CA PRO A 21 17.80 -34.02 50.59
C PRO A 21 16.63 -33.02 50.55
N GLU A 22 16.47 -32.27 51.63
CA GLU A 22 15.64 -31.06 51.65
C GLU A 22 16.11 -30.15 50.51
N LYS A 23 15.23 -29.99 49.54
CA LYS A 23 15.38 -28.95 48.52
C LYS A 23 15.36 -27.63 49.29
N LYS A 24 16.51 -26.95 49.33
CA LYS A 24 16.62 -25.54 49.72
C LYS A 24 15.40 -24.83 49.16
N VAL A 25 14.62 -24.20 50.05
CA VAL A 25 13.58 -23.25 49.69
C VAL A 25 14.28 -22.12 48.94
N SER A 26 14.41 -22.28 47.62
CA SER A 26 14.56 -21.14 46.73
C SER A 26 13.27 -20.38 46.86
N VAL A 27 13.36 -19.22 47.51
CA VAL A 27 12.38 -18.13 47.52
C VAL A 27 11.43 -18.28 46.34
N VAL A 28 10.18 -18.63 46.63
CA VAL A 28 9.09 -18.57 45.66
C VAL A 28 9.12 -17.15 45.11
N ARG A 29 9.66 -16.97 43.90
CA ARG A 29 9.36 -15.79 43.11
C ARG A 29 7.88 -15.94 42.76
N VAL A 30 7.03 -15.26 43.54
CA VAL A 30 5.64 -15.03 43.19
C VAL A 30 5.67 -14.42 41.79
N SER A 31 5.08 -15.10 40.82
CA SER A 31 4.95 -14.58 39.46
C SER A 31 4.06 -13.34 39.52
N ASP A 32 4.56 -12.19 39.07
CA ASP A 32 3.80 -10.94 38.92
C ASP A 32 2.78 -11.01 37.76
N SER A 33 2.33 -12.21 37.39
CA SER A 33 1.74 -12.54 36.09
C SER A 33 0.22 -12.34 35.99
N ASP A 34 -0.47 -11.92 37.05
CA ASP A 34 -1.88 -11.55 36.94
C ASP A 34 -2.29 -10.51 37.99
N TYR A 35 -1.98 -9.24 37.71
CA TYR A 35 -2.39 -8.15 38.59
C TYR A 35 -3.91 -8.00 38.70
N MET A 36 -4.71 -8.61 37.81
CA MET A 36 -6.17 -8.60 37.92
C MET A 36 -6.67 -9.43 39.12
N GLN A 37 -5.84 -10.33 39.65
CA GLN A 37 -6.17 -11.13 40.84
C GLN A 37 -5.69 -10.48 42.14
N TRP A 38 -5.01 -9.33 42.07
CA TRP A 38 -4.45 -8.69 43.25
C TRP A 38 -5.55 -8.12 44.16
N GLY A 39 -5.54 -8.59 45.40
CA GLY A 39 -6.21 -7.92 46.51
C GLY A 39 -5.51 -6.63 46.88
N VAL A 40 -6.03 -5.98 47.93
CA VAL A 40 -5.48 -4.70 48.42
C VAL A 40 -4.03 -4.88 48.92
N GLU A 41 -3.69 -6.03 49.50
CA GLU A 41 -2.36 -6.27 50.07
C GLU A 41 -1.27 -6.52 49.02
N GLU A 42 -1.59 -7.20 47.92
CA GLU A 42 -0.71 -7.37 46.77
C GLU A 42 -0.42 -6.03 46.09
N MET A 43 -1.45 -5.20 45.90
CA MET A 43 -1.30 -3.84 45.37
C MET A 43 -0.42 -2.97 46.27
N CYS A 44 -0.61 -3.02 47.59
CA CYS A 44 0.23 -2.29 48.53
C CYS A 44 1.71 -2.70 48.43
N ARG A 45 2.00 -4.00 48.30
CA ARG A 45 3.36 -4.52 48.10
C ARG A 45 3.99 -4.00 46.81
N TYR A 46 3.21 -3.90 45.74
CA TYR A 46 3.67 -3.33 44.47
C TYR A 46 4.08 -1.85 44.60
N LEU A 47 3.22 -1.02 45.20
CA LEU A 47 3.50 0.41 45.39
C LEU A 47 4.78 0.63 46.22
N GLN A 48 4.99 -0.18 47.28
CA GLN A 48 6.22 -0.13 48.08
C GLN A 48 7.48 -0.45 47.24
N ARG A 49 7.41 -1.48 46.40
CA ARG A 49 8.53 -1.91 45.55
C ARG A 49 8.91 -0.86 44.51
N GLU A 50 7.94 -0.13 43.96
CA GLU A 50 8.14 0.91 42.95
C GLU A 50 8.57 2.27 43.55
N GLY A 51 8.85 2.31 44.86
CA GLY A 51 9.22 3.53 45.56
C GLY A 51 8.07 4.52 45.74
N LEU A 52 6.82 4.04 45.65
CA LEU A 52 5.58 4.79 45.87
C LEU A 52 4.98 4.50 47.25
N GLY A 53 5.82 4.09 48.22
CA GLY A 53 5.41 3.66 49.56
C GLY A 53 4.60 4.69 50.33
N GLU A 54 4.81 5.97 50.07
CA GLU A 54 4.09 7.10 50.69
C GLU A 54 2.59 7.13 50.33
N TRP A 55 2.18 6.48 49.24
CA TRP A 55 0.79 6.45 48.77
C TRP A 55 0.04 5.15 49.12
N VAL A 56 0.70 4.22 49.81
CA VAL A 56 0.15 2.90 50.15
C VAL A 56 -1.10 3.02 51.01
N ASP A 57 -1.07 3.86 52.03
CA ASP A 57 -2.21 4.05 52.94
C ASP A 57 -3.40 4.71 52.24
N THR A 58 -3.13 5.65 51.33
CA THR A 58 -4.14 6.29 50.48
C THR A 58 -4.87 5.27 49.61
N PHE A 59 -4.13 4.40 48.93
CA PHE A 59 -4.73 3.38 48.07
C PHE A 59 -5.42 2.26 48.87
N LYS A 60 -4.89 1.93 50.05
CA LYS A 60 -5.46 0.95 50.98
C LYS A 60 -6.79 1.44 51.59
N ALA A 61 -6.87 2.72 51.97
CA ALA A 61 -8.07 3.33 52.53
C ALA A 61 -9.24 3.32 51.52
N GLN A 62 -8.93 3.50 50.23
CA GLN A 62 -9.90 3.43 49.13
C GLN A 62 -10.18 2.00 48.65
N LYS A 63 -9.57 0.98 49.29
CA LYS A 63 -9.71 -0.44 48.94
C LYS A 63 -9.44 -0.72 47.45
N ILE A 64 -8.47 -0.02 46.86
CA ILE A 64 -8.13 -0.18 45.44
C ILE A 64 -7.47 -1.56 45.27
N THR A 65 -8.07 -2.40 44.41
CA THR A 65 -7.54 -3.71 44.02
C THR A 65 -6.74 -3.58 42.73
N GLY A 66 -6.06 -4.64 42.29
CA GLY A 66 -5.32 -4.61 41.03
C GLY A 66 -6.19 -4.35 39.79
N VAL A 67 -7.47 -4.75 39.81
CA VAL A 67 -8.46 -4.34 38.79
C VAL A 67 -8.68 -2.83 38.83
N GLY A 68 -8.83 -2.25 40.03
CA GLY A 68 -9.01 -0.81 40.21
C GLY A 68 -7.81 0.03 39.73
N LEU A 69 -6.60 -0.52 39.74
CA LEU A 69 -5.41 0.16 39.22
C LEU A 69 -5.48 0.46 37.72
N ARG A 70 -6.23 -0.33 36.94
CA ARG A 70 -6.38 -0.15 35.48
C ARG A 70 -7.15 1.13 35.15
N ASP A 71 -8.16 1.45 35.96
CA ASP A 71 -9.13 2.50 35.66
C ASP A 71 -8.76 3.85 36.32
N LEU A 72 -7.64 3.90 37.04
CA LEU A 72 -7.15 5.12 37.67
C LEU A 72 -6.68 6.14 36.62
N ARG A 73 -7.36 7.29 36.58
CA ARG A 73 -6.95 8.46 35.80
C ARG A 73 -6.36 9.52 36.72
N ASP A 74 -5.74 10.54 36.11
CA ASP A 74 -5.20 11.70 36.82
C ASP A 74 -6.23 12.35 37.76
N ALA A 75 -7.45 12.56 37.28
CA ALA A 75 -8.55 13.11 38.07
C ALA A 75 -9.00 12.19 39.22
N ASP A 76 -8.79 10.88 39.11
CA ASP A 76 -9.14 9.92 40.17
C ASP A 76 -8.05 9.92 41.25
N LEU A 77 -6.76 10.04 40.86
CA LEU A 77 -5.64 10.23 41.78
C LEU A 77 -5.74 11.54 42.57
N GLU A 78 -6.19 12.60 41.92
CA GLU A 78 -6.45 13.89 42.58
C GLU A 78 -7.58 13.76 43.61
N LYS A 79 -8.67 13.07 43.28
CA LYS A 79 -9.81 12.83 44.20
C LYS A 79 -9.45 11.99 45.42
N ILE A 80 -8.52 11.05 45.30
CA ILE A 80 -8.06 10.24 46.43
C ILE A 80 -6.96 10.92 47.25
N GLY A 81 -6.59 12.17 46.94
CA GLY A 81 -5.70 13.00 47.76
C GLY A 81 -4.27 13.14 47.26
N VAL A 82 -3.96 12.69 46.04
CA VAL A 82 -2.65 12.93 45.40
C VAL A 82 -2.67 14.28 44.68
N ASN A 83 -2.48 15.37 45.43
CA ASN A 83 -2.68 16.73 44.94
C ASN A 83 -1.55 17.25 44.04
N CYS A 84 -0.34 16.72 44.17
CA CYS A 84 0.80 17.13 43.36
C CYS A 84 0.78 16.44 41.99
N LEU A 85 0.77 17.23 40.91
CA LEU A 85 0.78 16.71 39.54
C LEU A 85 2.00 15.81 39.26
N GLY A 86 3.17 16.15 39.81
CA GLY A 86 4.39 15.36 39.64
C GLY A 86 4.24 13.93 40.20
N ASP A 87 3.61 13.81 41.37
CA ASP A 87 3.39 12.52 42.03
C ASP A 87 2.31 11.71 41.32
N ARG A 88 1.23 12.35 40.84
CA ARG A 88 0.22 11.69 40.00
C ARG A 88 0.83 11.11 38.74
N LEU A 89 1.66 11.88 38.04
CA LEU A 89 2.36 11.41 36.84
C LEU A 89 3.33 10.27 37.15
N ARG A 90 4.03 10.32 38.30
CA ARG A 90 4.95 9.27 38.74
C ARG A 90 4.21 7.96 39.05
N ILE A 91 3.07 8.04 39.73
CA ILE A 91 2.18 6.89 40.01
C ILE A 91 1.65 6.30 38.70
N LEU A 92 1.05 7.13 37.83
CA LEU A 92 0.52 6.66 36.54
C LEU A 92 1.63 6.03 35.67
N ASN A 93 2.84 6.56 35.71
CA ASN A 93 3.97 6.00 34.97
C ASN A 93 4.41 4.64 35.55
N SER A 94 4.40 4.46 36.87
CA SER A 94 4.66 3.16 37.48
C SER A 94 3.56 2.15 37.16
N LEU A 95 2.28 2.52 37.24
CA LEU A 95 1.16 1.64 36.86
C LEU A 95 1.24 1.23 35.39
N ARG A 96 1.71 2.12 34.50
CA ARG A 96 2.00 1.80 33.10
C ARG A 96 3.08 0.73 32.93
N LYS A 97 4.07 0.64 33.84
CA LYS A 97 5.08 -0.45 33.84
C LYS A 97 4.48 -1.78 34.30
N LEU A 98 3.52 -1.74 35.22
CA LEU A 98 2.76 -2.91 35.66
C LEU A 98 2.03 -3.57 34.47
N TRP A 99 1.46 -2.73 33.60
CA TRP A 99 0.84 -3.16 32.35
C TRP A 99 1.84 -3.65 31.26
N GLN A 100 3.15 -3.59 31.55
CA GLN A 100 4.21 -4.10 30.68
C GLN A 100 4.72 -5.49 31.11
N ILE A 101 4.28 -6.05 32.25
CA ILE A 101 4.74 -7.37 32.72
C ILE A 101 3.81 -8.46 32.17
N GLU A 102 4.42 -9.29 31.31
CA GLU A 102 3.94 -10.54 30.70
C GLU A 102 2.75 -10.44 29.73
N THR A 103 3.04 -9.96 28.52
CA THR A 103 2.34 -10.43 27.32
C THR A 103 3.36 -11.15 26.45
N GLU A 104 3.03 -12.33 25.92
CA GLU A 104 3.92 -13.24 25.19
C GLU A 104 5.03 -12.54 24.36
N PRO A 105 6.25 -13.13 24.26
CA PRO A 105 7.36 -12.50 23.55
C PRO A 105 6.94 -12.13 22.12
N SER A 106 7.17 -10.87 21.74
CA SER A 106 6.91 -10.41 20.38
C SER A 106 7.72 -11.24 19.39
N LYS A 107 7.08 -11.68 18.31
CA LYS A 107 7.77 -12.41 17.23
C LYS A 107 8.51 -11.40 16.36
N VAL A 108 9.77 -11.70 16.08
CA VAL A 108 10.64 -10.84 15.27
C VAL A 108 10.75 -11.43 13.87
N PHE A 109 10.41 -10.63 12.86
CA PHE A 109 10.65 -10.91 11.45
C PHE A 109 11.91 -10.19 11.01
N ASN A 110 12.63 -10.77 10.06
CA ASN A 110 13.71 -10.09 9.36
C ASN A 110 13.20 -9.65 7.98
N ASP A 111 12.98 -8.35 7.82
CA ASP A 111 12.51 -7.74 6.57
C ASP A 111 13.69 -7.01 5.90
N PRO A 112 14.00 -7.27 4.61
CA PRO A 112 15.09 -6.59 3.92
C PRO A 112 14.92 -5.06 3.82
N ILE A 113 13.70 -4.55 3.91
CA ILE A 113 13.38 -3.12 3.81
C ILE A 113 13.45 -2.43 5.17
N HIS A 114 13.03 -3.12 6.23
CA HIS A 114 12.83 -2.53 7.55
C HIS A 114 13.75 -3.08 8.65
N GLY A 115 14.59 -4.07 8.33
CA GLY A 115 15.41 -4.79 9.29
C GLY A 115 14.57 -5.66 10.21
N HIS A 116 14.85 -5.62 11.51
CA HIS A 116 14.11 -6.42 12.49
C HIS A 116 12.76 -5.79 12.82
N VAL A 117 11.69 -6.49 12.47
CA VAL A 117 10.30 -6.09 12.67
C VAL A 117 9.70 -6.92 13.81
N ALA A 118 9.51 -6.29 14.98
CA ALA A 118 8.87 -6.93 16.13
C ALA A 118 7.35 -6.71 16.11
N LEU A 119 6.58 -7.80 16.11
CA LEU A 119 5.11 -7.75 16.07
C LEU A 119 4.50 -8.39 17.32
N HIS A 120 3.40 -7.77 17.76
CA HIS A 120 2.63 -8.19 18.93
C HIS A 120 1.97 -9.57 18.72
N PRO A 121 1.83 -10.42 19.76
CA PRO A 121 1.25 -11.76 19.65
C PRO A 121 -0.12 -11.82 18.95
N LEU A 122 -1.03 -10.88 19.25
CA LEU A 122 -2.32 -10.76 18.54
C LEU A 122 -2.15 -10.61 17.01
N LEU A 123 -1.16 -9.83 16.55
CA LEU A 123 -0.87 -9.69 15.12
C LEU A 123 -0.40 -11.03 14.54
N ILE A 124 0.37 -11.81 15.30
CA ILE A 124 0.84 -13.14 14.88
C ILE A 124 -0.34 -14.10 14.72
N LYS A 125 -1.31 -14.07 15.64
CA LYS A 125 -2.53 -14.89 15.52
C LYS A 125 -3.34 -14.55 14.27
N ILE A 126 -3.33 -13.29 13.83
CA ILE A 126 -3.95 -12.86 12.56
C ILE A 126 -3.11 -13.32 11.36
N ILE A 127 -1.79 -13.15 11.43
CA ILE A 127 -0.84 -13.54 10.36
C ILE A 127 -0.90 -15.03 10.10
N ASP A 128 -0.93 -15.86 11.14
CA ASP A 128 -0.87 -17.31 11.06
C ASP A 128 -2.27 -17.92 10.79
N THR A 129 -3.03 -17.30 9.87
CA THR A 129 -4.34 -17.78 9.38
C THR A 129 -4.31 -18.03 7.87
N PRO A 130 -5.13 -18.94 7.32
CA PRO A 130 -5.20 -19.16 5.86
C PRO A 130 -5.51 -17.87 5.08
N GLN A 131 -6.39 -17.03 5.62
CA GLN A 131 -6.86 -15.78 5.01
C GLN A 131 -5.73 -14.77 4.85
N PHE A 132 -4.76 -14.72 5.77
CA PHE A 132 -3.59 -13.87 5.65
C PHE A 132 -2.45 -14.55 4.87
N GLN A 133 -2.20 -15.85 5.13
CA GLN A 133 -1.12 -16.61 4.47
C GLN A 133 -1.31 -16.71 2.95
N ARG A 134 -2.56 -16.62 2.43
CA ARG A 134 -2.81 -16.55 0.98
C ARG A 134 -2.01 -15.46 0.28
N LEU A 135 -1.73 -14.34 0.96
CA LEU A 135 -1.01 -13.19 0.40
C LEU A 135 0.44 -13.53 -0.01
N ARG A 136 0.98 -14.66 0.45
CA ARG A 136 2.29 -15.17 -0.01
C ARG A 136 2.29 -15.59 -1.47
N ASN A 137 1.10 -15.87 -2.01
CA ASN A 137 0.91 -16.38 -3.36
C ASN A 137 0.23 -15.34 -4.27
N ILE A 138 0.40 -14.05 -3.95
CA ILE A 138 -0.14 -12.94 -4.74
C ILE A 138 0.96 -11.91 -4.95
N LYS A 139 1.50 -11.83 -6.17
CA LYS A 139 2.58 -10.92 -6.53
C LYS A 139 2.15 -9.48 -6.34
N GLN A 140 2.98 -8.69 -5.65
CA GLN A 140 2.74 -7.26 -5.37
C GLN A 140 2.46 -6.50 -6.66
N LEU A 141 3.32 -6.73 -7.67
CA LEU A 141 3.33 -6.04 -8.95
C LEU A 141 2.78 -6.87 -10.11
N GLY A 142 2.02 -7.93 -9.81
CA GLY A 142 1.29 -8.70 -10.81
C GLY A 142 2.19 -9.16 -11.98
N GLY A 143 1.80 -8.78 -13.20
CA GLY A 143 2.50 -9.17 -14.43
C GLY A 143 3.90 -8.56 -14.58
N THR A 144 4.25 -7.57 -13.74
CA THR A 144 5.56 -6.91 -13.75
C THR A 144 6.70 -7.89 -13.51
N TYR A 145 6.47 -8.97 -12.76
CA TYR A 145 7.46 -10.03 -12.53
C TYR A 145 8.00 -10.66 -13.82
N PHE A 146 7.19 -10.71 -14.89
CA PHE A 146 7.61 -11.22 -16.22
C PHE A 146 8.45 -10.24 -17.04
N VAL A 147 8.75 -9.06 -16.48
CA VAL A 147 9.59 -8.02 -17.09
C VAL A 147 10.74 -7.65 -16.17
N PHE A 148 10.45 -7.47 -14.88
CA PHE A 148 11.41 -7.18 -13.83
C PHE A 148 11.58 -8.42 -12.96
N PRO A 149 12.60 -9.27 -13.21
CA PRO A 149 12.75 -10.54 -12.51
C PRO A 149 13.00 -10.37 -11.00
N GLY A 150 13.47 -9.20 -10.56
CA GLY A 150 13.61 -8.86 -9.14
C GLY A 150 12.27 -8.57 -8.43
N ALA A 151 11.21 -8.25 -9.17
CA ALA A 151 9.86 -7.99 -8.63
C ALA A 151 9.13 -9.29 -8.24
N SER A 152 9.80 -10.16 -7.49
CA SER A 152 9.31 -11.46 -7.06
C SER A 152 8.50 -11.42 -5.76
N HIS A 153 8.44 -10.25 -5.11
CA HIS A 153 7.76 -10.05 -3.83
C HIS A 153 6.24 -10.10 -3.94
N ASN A 154 5.60 -10.42 -2.82
CA ASN A 154 4.18 -10.65 -2.69
C ASN A 154 3.54 -9.67 -1.70
N ARG A 155 2.21 -9.63 -1.69
CA ARG A 155 1.40 -8.79 -0.79
C ARG A 155 1.65 -9.10 0.69
N PHE A 156 2.12 -10.31 1.01
CA PHE A 156 2.38 -10.74 2.40
C PHE A 156 3.43 -9.88 3.11
N GLU A 157 4.64 -9.79 2.58
CA GLU A 157 5.73 -9.02 3.19
C GLU A 157 5.45 -7.52 3.16
N HIS A 158 4.76 -7.02 2.14
CA HIS A 158 4.23 -5.66 2.12
C HIS A 158 3.26 -5.40 3.28
N SER A 159 2.27 -6.27 3.49
CA SER A 159 1.30 -6.15 4.58
C SER A 159 1.96 -6.17 5.96
N LEU A 160 3.01 -6.98 6.16
CA LEU A 160 3.81 -6.96 7.39
C LEU A 160 4.50 -5.61 7.60
N GLY A 161 5.11 -5.06 6.54
CA GLY A 161 5.78 -3.77 6.59
C GLY A 161 4.83 -2.60 6.85
N VAL A 162 3.63 -2.60 6.23
CA VAL A 162 2.58 -1.60 6.49
C VAL A 162 2.09 -1.68 7.94
N GLY A 163 1.82 -2.87 8.47
CA GLY A 163 1.44 -3.05 9.88
C GLY A 163 2.54 -2.57 10.84
N TYR A 164 3.82 -2.75 10.49
CA TYR A 164 4.96 -2.23 11.24
C TYR A 164 5.07 -0.71 11.20
N LEU A 165 5.01 -0.10 10.00
CA LEU A 165 5.11 1.34 9.83
C LEU A 165 3.91 2.08 10.46
N ALA A 166 2.71 1.52 10.35
CA ALA A 166 1.52 2.02 11.04
C ALA A 166 1.77 2.09 12.56
N GLY A 167 2.31 1.01 13.14
CA GLY A 167 2.71 0.94 14.54
C GLY A 167 3.79 1.95 14.92
N ARG A 168 4.80 2.16 14.06
CA ARG A 168 5.86 3.16 14.30
C ARG A 168 5.31 4.58 14.30
N LEU A 169 4.46 4.93 13.34
CA LEU A 169 3.90 6.27 13.23
C LEU A 169 3.04 6.59 14.45
N VAL A 170 2.09 5.72 14.80
CA VAL A 170 1.19 5.95 15.94
C VAL A 170 1.94 6.03 17.27
N LYS A 171 2.98 5.20 17.48
CA LYS A 171 3.84 5.26 18.67
C LYS A 171 4.63 6.56 18.73
N ALA A 172 5.23 6.98 17.61
CA ALA A 172 6.00 8.21 17.54
C ALA A 172 5.13 9.46 17.80
N LEU A 173 3.88 9.46 17.34
CA LEU A 173 2.91 10.50 17.70
C LEU A 173 2.59 10.48 19.20
N ASN A 174 2.34 9.31 19.77
CA ASN A 174 2.03 9.16 21.20
C ASN A 174 3.18 9.62 22.12
N GLU A 175 4.41 9.24 21.79
CA GLU A 175 5.61 9.63 22.54
C GLU A 175 5.85 11.14 22.53
N ARG A 176 5.59 11.80 21.39
CA ARG A 176 5.79 13.24 21.24
C ARG A 176 4.65 14.09 21.77
N GLN A 177 3.46 13.52 21.83
CA GLN A 177 2.24 14.21 22.22
C GLN A 177 1.35 13.31 23.10
N PRO A 178 1.77 13.03 24.36
CA PRO A 178 1.00 12.22 25.29
C PRO A 178 -0.42 12.76 25.55
N GLU A 179 -0.63 14.07 25.36
CA GLU A 179 -1.94 14.74 25.45
C GLU A 179 -2.95 14.27 24.39
N LEU A 180 -2.51 13.56 23.34
CA LEU A 180 -3.40 12.90 22.39
C LEU A 180 -4.08 11.67 22.97
N LEU A 181 -3.66 11.19 24.16
CA LEU A 181 -4.23 10.06 24.90
C LEU A 181 -4.31 8.78 24.07
N ILE A 182 -3.33 8.52 23.19
CA ILE A 182 -3.32 7.34 22.33
C ILE A 182 -3.10 6.09 23.20
N SER A 183 -4.07 5.19 23.22
CA SER A 183 -4.02 3.98 24.04
C SER A 183 -3.30 2.82 23.35
N ARG A 184 -2.89 1.79 24.09
CA ARG A 184 -2.37 0.53 23.52
C ARG A 184 -3.40 -0.12 22.58
N ARG A 185 -4.69 -0.03 22.93
CA ARG A 185 -5.83 -0.45 22.11
C ARG A 185 -5.83 0.26 20.76
N ASP A 186 -5.66 1.58 20.74
CA ASP A 186 -5.56 2.35 19.49
C ASP A 186 -4.37 1.91 18.63
N ILE A 187 -3.19 1.73 19.24
CA ILE A 187 -1.98 1.28 18.55
C ILE A 187 -2.21 -0.08 17.90
N LEU A 188 -2.78 -1.05 18.64
CA LEU A 188 -3.07 -2.37 18.10
C LEU A 188 -4.08 -2.32 16.94
N CYS A 189 -5.17 -1.56 17.07
CA CYS A 189 -6.15 -1.41 15.99
C CYS A 189 -5.52 -0.80 14.73
N VAL A 190 -4.66 0.22 14.86
CA VAL A 190 -3.93 0.82 13.73
C VAL A 190 -2.98 -0.18 13.08
N GLN A 191 -2.27 -1.00 13.87
CA GLN A 191 -1.40 -2.06 13.34
C GLN A 191 -2.20 -3.16 12.64
N ILE A 192 -3.34 -3.58 13.18
CA ILE A 192 -4.22 -4.58 12.56
C ILE A 192 -4.78 -4.05 11.24
N ALA A 193 -5.22 -2.77 11.20
CA ALA A 193 -5.67 -2.14 9.97
C ALA A 193 -4.56 -2.10 8.90
N GLY A 194 -3.35 -1.70 9.28
CA GLY A 194 -2.19 -1.72 8.37
C GLY A 194 -1.85 -3.12 7.86
N LEU A 195 -1.91 -4.12 8.74
CA LEU A 195 -1.70 -5.51 8.38
C LEU A 195 -2.77 -6.01 7.41
N CYS A 196 -4.04 -5.64 7.61
CA CYS A 196 -5.18 -6.22 6.91
C CYS A 196 -5.65 -5.44 5.68
N HIS A 197 -5.04 -4.29 5.36
CA HIS A 197 -5.54 -3.40 4.30
C HIS A 197 -5.60 -4.07 2.91
N ASP A 198 -4.70 -5.03 2.67
CA ASP A 198 -4.51 -5.73 1.39
C ASP A 198 -5.06 -7.17 1.36
N LEU A 199 -5.79 -7.59 2.40
CA LEU A 199 -6.39 -8.92 2.48
C LEU A 199 -7.30 -9.27 1.29
N GLY A 200 -7.87 -8.26 0.63
CA GLY A 200 -8.82 -8.37 -0.47
C GLY A 200 -8.22 -8.35 -1.87
N HIS A 201 -6.88 -8.29 -2.02
CA HIS A 201 -6.27 -8.39 -3.35
C HIS A 201 -6.46 -9.78 -3.93
N GLY A 202 -6.79 -9.86 -5.23
CA GLY A 202 -6.90 -11.11 -5.98
C GLY A 202 -5.63 -11.48 -6.76
N PRO A 203 -5.69 -12.53 -7.59
CA PRO A 203 -4.56 -12.97 -8.43
C PRO A 203 -3.96 -11.83 -9.27
N PHE A 204 -2.65 -11.65 -9.21
CA PHE A 204 -1.91 -10.56 -9.86
C PHE A 204 -2.34 -9.15 -9.42
N SER A 205 -2.77 -9.01 -8.16
CA SER A 205 -3.05 -7.74 -7.49
C SER A 205 -4.02 -6.84 -8.26
N HIS A 206 -3.55 -5.70 -8.80
CA HIS A 206 -4.39 -4.70 -9.46
C HIS A 206 -4.94 -5.14 -10.82
N MET A 207 -4.36 -6.18 -11.44
CA MET A 207 -4.93 -6.77 -12.64
C MET A 207 -6.32 -7.35 -12.34
N PHE A 208 -6.52 -7.95 -11.17
CA PHE A 208 -7.77 -8.63 -10.84
C PHE A 208 -8.93 -7.67 -10.66
N ASP A 209 -8.79 -6.65 -9.81
CA ASP A 209 -9.84 -5.67 -9.51
C ASP A 209 -9.96 -4.60 -10.59
N GLY A 210 -8.84 -4.21 -11.22
CA GLY A 210 -8.79 -3.15 -12.22
C GLY A 210 -9.11 -3.59 -13.65
N VAL A 211 -8.92 -4.87 -13.99
CA VAL A 211 -9.05 -5.35 -15.39
C VAL A 211 -9.94 -6.58 -15.51
N PHE A 212 -9.67 -7.65 -14.75
CA PHE A 212 -10.41 -8.92 -14.88
C PHE A 212 -11.86 -8.81 -14.41
N ILE A 213 -12.11 -8.42 -13.16
CA ILE A 213 -13.47 -8.32 -12.61
C ILE A 213 -14.36 -7.36 -13.42
N PRO A 214 -13.91 -6.14 -13.81
CA PRO A 214 -14.71 -5.25 -14.64
C PRO A 214 -15.11 -5.85 -16.00
N LYS A 215 -14.27 -6.71 -16.59
CA LYS A 215 -14.55 -7.40 -17.85
C LYS A 215 -15.43 -8.64 -17.66
N ALA A 216 -15.20 -9.41 -16.60
CA ALA A 216 -15.92 -10.66 -16.33
C ALA A 216 -17.34 -10.41 -15.80
N ARG A 217 -17.51 -9.36 -15.00
CA ARG A 217 -18.78 -9.01 -14.34
C ARG A 217 -19.08 -7.53 -14.57
N PRO A 218 -19.44 -7.11 -15.80
CA PRO A 218 -19.82 -5.73 -16.06
C PRO A 218 -21.03 -5.34 -15.20
N GLY A 219 -20.98 -4.16 -14.56
CA GLY A 219 -22.06 -3.62 -13.75
C GLY A 219 -21.90 -3.79 -12.24
N ILE A 220 -20.95 -4.61 -11.76
CA ILE A 220 -20.57 -4.62 -10.34
C ILE A 220 -19.46 -3.60 -10.09
N THR A 221 -19.59 -2.82 -9.03
CA THR A 221 -18.49 -1.99 -8.51
C THR A 221 -17.82 -2.76 -7.39
N TRP A 222 -16.69 -3.37 -7.68
CA TRP A 222 -15.90 -4.12 -6.72
C TRP A 222 -14.52 -3.51 -6.59
N LYS A 223 -13.98 -3.51 -5.37
CA LYS A 223 -12.63 -3.03 -5.08
C LYS A 223 -11.97 -3.93 -4.06
N HIS A 224 -10.65 -4.05 -4.13
CA HIS A 224 -9.90 -4.85 -3.18
C HIS A 224 -10.11 -4.37 -1.73
N GLU A 225 -10.32 -3.07 -1.45
CA GLU A 225 -10.56 -2.60 -0.08
C GLU A 225 -11.86 -3.16 0.51
N THR A 226 -12.94 -3.24 -0.28
CA THR A 226 -14.21 -3.86 0.14
C THR A 226 -14.04 -5.35 0.41
N ALA A 227 -13.24 -6.02 -0.42
CA ALA A 227 -12.89 -7.41 -0.20
C ALA A 227 -11.98 -7.60 1.03
N SER A 228 -11.10 -6.66 1.34
CA SER A 228 -10.27 -6.69 2.55
C SER A 228 -11.14 -6.65 3.80
N LEU A 229 -12.22 -5.85 3.80
CA LEU A 229 -13.18 -5.86 4.91
C LEU A 229 -13.86 -7.21 5.07
N SER A 230 -14.34 -7.78 3.97
CA SER A 230 -15.07 -9.05 3.97
C SER A 230 -14.16 -10.21 4.38
N MET A 231 -12.92 -10.21 3.89
CA MET A 231 -11.88 -11.17 4.25
C MET A 231 -11.45 -11.01 5.71
N PHE A 232 -11.35 -9.78 6.22
CA PHE A 232 -11.05 -9.53 7.63
C PHE A 232 -12.15 -10.05 8.55
N ASP A 233 -13.43 -9.77 8.25
CA ASP A 233 -14.55 -10.31 9.02
C ASP A 233 -14.52 -11.86 8.96
N TYR A 234 -14.31 -12.47 7.79
CA TYR A 234 -14.17 -13.92 7.65
C TYR A 234 -12.98 -14.49 8.44
N LEU A 235 -11.83 -13.82 8.41
CA LEU A 235 -10.62 -14.20 9.16
C LEU A 235 -10.91 -14.22 10.67
N VAL A 236 -11.57 -13.17 11.20
CA VAL A 236 -11.88 -13.08 12.62
C VAL A 236 -12.86 -14.17 13.05
N GLU A 237 -13.92 -14.42 12.29
CA GLU A 237 -14.92 -15.45 12.61
C GLU A 237 -14.36 -16.87 12.47
N ALA A 238 -13.75 -17.20 11.33
CA ALA A 238 -13.33 -18.56 11.00
C ALA A 238 -12.23 -19.09 11.93
N ASN A 239 -11.44 -18.18 12.52
CA ASN A 239 -10.34 -18.52 13.42
C ASN A 239 -10.67 -18.23 14.89
N GLY A 240 -11.92 -17.88 15.22
CA GLY A 240 -12.35 -17.64 16.60
C GLY A 240 -11.55 -16.53 17.30
N LEU A 241 -11.20 -15.45 16.59
CA LEU A 241 -10.29 -14.43 17.12
C LEU A 241 -10.97 -13.41 18.04
N ARG A 242 -12.31 -13.35 18.09
CA ARG A 242 -13.01 -12.38 18.94
C ARG A 242 -12.59 -12.45 20.43
N PRO A 243 -12.61 -13.62 21.09
CA PRO A 243 -12.19 -13.71 22.48
C PRO A 243 -10.71 -13.37 22.67
N VAL A 244 -9.85 -13.72 21.69
CA VAL A 244 -8.42 -13.41 21.70
C VAL A 244 -8.17 -11.91 21.58
N MET A 245 -8.96 -11.20 20.78
CA MET A 245 -8.90 -9.74 20.66
C MET A 245 -9.31 -9.08 21.99
N GLU A 246 -10.38 -9.56 22.62
CA GLU A 246 -10.87 -9.07 23.92
C GLU A 246 -9.85 -9.33 25.05
N GLU A 247 -9.22 -10.51 25.08
CA GLU A 247 -8.13 -10.86 26.01
C GLU A 247 -6.96 -9.88 25.90
N HIS A 248 -6.64 -9.43 24.67
CA HIS A 248 -5.59 -8.43 24.42
C HIS A 248 -6.07 -6.98 24.58
N GLY A 249 -7.27 -6.76 25.11
CA GLY A 249 -7.78 -5.45 25.52
C GLY A 249 -8.50 -4.65 24.43
N LEU A 250 -8.90 -5.28 23.32
CA LEU A 250 -9.82 -4.67 22.35
C LEU A 250 -11.26 -4.75 22.87
N VAL A 251 -12.10 -3.83 22.42
CA VAL A 251 -13.53 -3.77 22.74
C VAL A 251 -14.34 -3.88 21.45
N LEU A 252 -15.11 -4.95 21.33
CA LEU A 252 -15.89 -5.28 20.15
C LEU A 252 -17.38 -4.88 20.35
N PRO A 253 -18.09 -4.44 19.31
CA PRO A 253 -17.68 -4.35 17.90
C PRO A 253 -16.94 -3.06 17.53
N GLU A 254 -16.79 -2.09 18.45
CA GLU A 254 -16.22 -0.76 18.18
C GLU A 254 -14.85 -0.83 17.48
N ASP A 255 -13.96 -1.71 17.93
CA ASP A 255 -12.63 -1.85 17.32
C ASP A 255 -12.64 -2.52 15.94
N LEU A 256 -13.60 -3.41 15.67
CA LEU A 256 -13.76 -3.99 14.34
C LEU A 256 -14.17 -2.92 13.35
N ASP A 257 -15.13 -2.07 13.75
CA ASP A 257 -15.55 -0.93 12.93
C ASP A 257 -14.38 0.03 12.70
N PHE A 258 -13.61 0.35 13.74
CA PHE A 258 -12.44 1.23 13.61
C PHE A 258 -11.37 0.68 12.66
N ILE A 259 -11.07 -0.63 12.74
CA ILE A 259 -10.11 -1.29 11.85
C ILE A 259 -10.61 -1.21 10.40
N LYS A 260 -11.88 -1.56 10.15
CA LYS A 260 -12.48 -1.55 8.81
C LYS A 260 -12.57 -0.14 8.24
N GLU A 261 -12.88 0.85 9.07
CA GLU A 261 -12.93 2.27 8.67
C GLU A 261 -11.57 2.84 8.27
N GLN A 262 -10.47 2.35 8.85
CA GLN A 262 -9.12 2.74 8.45
C GLN A 262 -8.70 2.15 7.09
N ILE A 263 -9.26 1.00 6.70
CA ILE A 263 -8.98 0.35 5.41
C ILE A 263 -9.82 0.98 4.30
N ALA A 264 -11.14 1.01 4.48
CA ALA A 264 -12.07 1.39 3.42
C ALA A 264 -12.64 2.82 3.55
N GLY A 265 -12.35 3.55 4.63
CA GLY A 265 -13.05 4.78 4.97
C GLY A 265 -14.42 4.53 5.64
N PRO A 266 -15.30 5.54 5.71
CA PRO A 266 -16.59 5.41 6.41
C PRO A 266 -17.44 4.26 5.87
N LEU A 267 -17.89 3.35 6.76
CA LEU A 267 -18.64 2.14 6.38
C LEU A 267 -20.04 2.43 5.83
N ASP A 268 -20.67 3.51 6.29
CA ASP A 268 -21.99 3.95 5.83
C ASP A 268 -21.87 5.24 5.01
N THR A 269 -21.64 5.07 3.70
CA THR A 269 -21.46 6.20 2.78
C THR A 269 -22.74 7.01 2.55
N THR A 270 -23.92 6.40 2.75
CA THR A 270 -25.24 7.03 2.65
C THR A 270 -25.57 7.91 3.85
N ALA A 271 -25.34 7.42 5.07
CA ALA A 271 -25.55 8.20 6.30
C ALA A 271 -24.39 9.17 6.61
N ALA A 272 -23.23 9.00 5.96
CA ALA A 272 -22.12 9.96 6.01
C ALA A 272 -22.43 11.26 5.25
N LYS A 273 -23.34 11.24 4.25
CA LYS A 273 -23.79 12.45 3.55
C LYS A 273 -24.58 13.34 4.51
N GLY A 274 -23.95 14.43 4.96
CA GLY A 274 -24.56 15.44 5.83
C GLY A 274 -24.15 15.37 7.31
N LYS A 275 -23.37 14.37 7.74
CA LYS A 275 -22.81 14.33 9.11
C LYS A 275 -21.50 15.11 9.19
N LYS A 276 -21.30 15.82 10.31
CA LYS A 276 -20.05 16.54 10.63
C LYS A 276 -18.87 15.59 10.90
N TRP A 277 -19.14 14.34 11.29
CA TRP A 277 -18.17 13.27 11.52
C TRP A 277 -18.74 11.93 11.01
N PRO A 278 -18.13 11.28 10.01
CA PRO A 278 -18.73 10.12 9.34
C PRO A 278 -18.33 8.76 9.94
N TYR A 279 -17.38 8.73 10.87
CA TYR A 279 -16.83 7.50 11.44
C TYR A 279 -17.51 7.11 12.75
N LYS A 280 -17.60 5.80 13.02
CA LYS A 280 -18.21 5.21 14.22
C LYS A 280 -17.17 4.66 15.18
N GLY A 281 -16.07 4.10 14.67
CA GLY A 281 -15.11 3.34 15.48
C GLY A 281 -14.30 4.21 16.44
N ARG A 282 -14.11 5.50 16.12
CA ARG A 282 -13.49 6.49 17.01
C ARG A 282 -14.12 7.86 16.85
N GLN A 283 -14.09 8.63 17.93
CA GLN A 283 -14.57 10.00 17.99
C GLN A 283 -13.64 10.98 17.27
N LYS A 284 -14.16 12.18 17.01
CA LYS A 284 -13.48 13.25 16.24
C LYS A 284 -12.15 13.71 16.84
N ASP A 285 -11.98 13.59 18.16
CA ASP A 285 -10.73 13.93 18.86
C ASP A 285 -9.56 13.00 18.48
N LYS A 286 -9.86 11.85 17.86
CA LYS A 286 -8.90 10.87 17.33
C LYS A 286 -8.84 10.85 15.81
N SER A 287 -9.30 11.90 15.14
CA SER A 287 -9.41 11.94 13.67
C SER A 287 -8.11 11.64 12.93
N PHE A 288 -6.97 12.04 13.49
CA PHE A 288 -5.64 11.81 12.93
C PHE A 288 -5.27 10.33 12.78
N LEU A 289 -5.90 9.40 13.52
CA LEU A 289 -5.60 7.98 13.38
C LEU A 289 -6.04 7.41 12.02
N TYR A 290 -7.11 7.96 11.43
CA TYR A 290 -7.60 7.56 10.09
C TYR A 290 -6.69 8.03 8.95
N GLU A 291 -5.67 8.84 9.25
CA GLU A 291 -4.70 9.34 8.26
C GLU A 291 -3.45 8.44 8.16
N ILE A 292 -3.36 7.38 8.97
CA ILE A 292 -2.16 6.55 9.09
C ILE A 292 -2.09 5.46 8.01
N VAL A 293 -3.14 4.64 7.89
CA VAL A 293 -3.12 3.44 7.03
C VAL A 293 -3.52 3.75 5.59
N ALA A 294 -4.67 4.39 5.38
CA ALA A 294 -5.15 4.76 4.05
C ALA A 294 -5.67 6.22 4.06
N ASN A 295 -4.81 7.15 3.65
CA ASN A 295 -5.11 8.57 3.75
C ASN A 295 -5.80 9.11 2.50
N LYS A 296 -7.12 9.04 2.49
CA LYS A 296 -7.95 9.52 1.36
C LYS A 296 -7.94 11.05 1.18
N ARG A 297 -7.38 11.82 2.12
CA ARG A 297 -7.36 13.28 2.05
C ARG A 297 -6.25 13.79 1.14
N ASN A 298 -5.03 13.30 1.32
CA ASN A 298 -3.85 13.79 0.61
C ASN A 298 -2.95 12.68 0.04
N GLY A 299 -3.28 11.40 0.27
CA GLY A 299 -2.53 10.27 -0.24
C GLY A 299 -1.16 10.09 0.42
N ILE A 300 -0.95 10.59 1.65
CA ILE A 300 0.25 10.34 2.44
C ILE A 300 -0.11 9.38 3.58
N ASP A 301 0.30 8.13 3.43
CA ASP A 301 0.02 7.04 4.37
C ASP A 301 1.17 6.02 4.39
N VAL A 302 1.15 5.14 5.38
CA VAL A 302 2.21 4.15 5.60
C VAL A 302 2.22 3.02 4.57
N ASP A 303 1.08 2.77 3.89
CA ASP A 303 0.98 1.90 2.72
C ASP A 303 1.99 2.33 1.64
N LYS A 304 1.91 3.60 1.24
CA LYS A 304 2.84 4.20 0.26
C LYS A 304 4.28 4.16 0.68
N TRP A 305 4.55 4.34 1.96
CA TRP A 305 5.91 4.34 2.47
C TRP A 305 6.56 2.96 2.34
N ASP A 306 5.81 1.91 2.66
CA ASP A 306 6.31 0.54 2.47
C ASP A 306 6.50 0.23 1.00
N TYR A 307 5.46 0.37 0.16
CA TYR A 307 5.57 -0.10 -1.21
C TYR A 307 6.55 0.75 -2.03
N PHE A 308 6.70 2.06 -1.77
CA PHE A 308 7.76 2.82 -2.44
C PHE A 308 9.13 2.26 -2.12
N ALA A 309 9.44 2.00 -0.85
CA ALA A 309 10.73 1.45 -0.47
C ALA A 309 10.92 0.02 -0.99
N ARG A 310 9.90 -0.82 -0.87
CA ARG A 310 9.92 -2.23 -1.25
C ARG A 310 9.97 -2.42 -2.75
N ASP A 311 9.14 -1.72 -3.51
CA ASP A 311 9.13 -1.82 -4.96
C ASP A 311 10.42 -1.26 -5.56
N CYS A 312 10.92 -0.12 -5.06
CA CYS A 312 12.22 0.40 -5.44
C CYS A 312 13.34 -0.63 -5.23
N TYR A 313 13.38 -1.28 -4.07
CA TYR A 313 14.36 -2.32 -3.76
C TYR A 313 14.31 -3.48 -4.77
N HIS A 314 13.13 -4.03 -5.03
CA HIS A 314 12.95 -5.19 -5.91
C HIS A 314 13.07 -4.85 -7.40
N LEU A 315 12.77 -3.61 -7.80
CA LEU A 315 12.89 -3.12 -9.17
C LEU A 315 14.30 -2.61 -9.51
N GLY A 316 15.17 -2.43 -8.51
CA GLY A 316 16.48 -1.80 -8.71
C GLY A 316 16.40 -0.30 -9.01
N ILE A 317 15.39 0.38 -8.45
CA ILE A 317 15.17 1.82 -8.58
C ILE A 317 15.48 2.47 -7.23
N ASN A 318 16.13 3.62 -7.20
CA ASN A 318 16.37 4.34 -5.95
C ASN A 318 15.07 4.97 -5.42
N ASN A 319 14.75 4.75 -4.15
CA ASN A 319 13.70 5.49 -3.44
C ASN A 319 14.32 6.77 -2.84
N ASN A 320 13.87 7.93 -3.31
CA ASN A 320 14.37 9.21 -2.82
C ASN A 320 13.60 9.72 -1.59
N PHE A 321 12.45 9.11 -1.26
CA PHE A 321 11.64 9.51 -0.12
C PHE A 321 12.11 8.83 1.18
N ASP A 322 12.49 9.65 2.16
CA ASP A 322 12.88 9.19 3.49
C ASP A 322 11.68 9.27 4.46
N TYR A 323 10.98 8.13 4.60
CA TYR A 323 9.88 7.97 5.55
C TYR A 323 10.36 8.01 7.01
N SER A 324 11.61 7.63 7.31
CA SER A 324 12.14 7.67 8.68
C SER A 324 12.34 9.10 9.14
N ARG A 325 12.79 9.98 8.24
CA ARG A 325 12.80 11.42 8.48
C ARG A 325 11.40 11.98 8.65
N PHE A 326 10.43 11.58 7.82
CA PHE A 326 9.03 12.01 7.99
C PHE A 326 8.47 11.60 9.36
N LEU A 327 8.67 10.34 9.78
CA LEU A 327 8.28 9.83 11.09
C LEU A 327 8.82 10.70 12.24
N ASN A 328 10.04 11.23 12.11
CA ASN A 328 10.67 12.07 13.12
C ASN A 328 10.07 13.48 13.23
N PHE A 329 9.49 13.98 12.15
CA PHE A 329 8.87 15.31 12.08
C PHE A 329 7.35 15.29 12.04
N ALA A 330 6.71 14.13 12.19
CA ALA A 330 5.26 14.03 12.29
C ALA A 330 4.76 14.51 13.67
N ARG A 331 3.74 15.37 13.65
CA ARG A 331 2.98 15.86 14.81
C ARG A 331 1.50 15.95 14.48
N VAL A 332 0.65 16.07 15.48
CA VAL A 332 -0.78 16.32 15.33
C VAL A 332 -1.09 17.76 15.73
N CYS A 333 -1.73 18.49 14.82
CA CYS A 333 -2.19 19.87 15.05
C CYS A 333 -3.69 19.98 14.78
N GLU A 334 -4.34 20.97 15.38
CA GLU A 334 -5.75 21.27 15.13
C GLU A 334 -5.91 22.14 13.88
N VAL A 335 -6.81 21.73 12.98
CA VAL A 335 -7.19 22.45 11.76
C VAL A 335 -8.70 22.32 11.57
N ASP A 336 -9.39 23.45 11.45
CA ASP A 336 -10.84 23.49 11.22
C ASP A 336 -11.64 22.64 12.24
N GLY A 337 -11.17 22.62 13.50
CA GLY A 337 -11.76 21.87 14.61
C GLY A 337 -11.55 20.36 14.56
N GLN A 338 -10.61 19.87 13.74
CA GLN A 338 -10.19 18.46 13.64
C GLN A 338 -8.69 18.34 13.88
N LYS A 339 -8.25 17.19 14.40
CA LYS A 339 -6.84 16.90 14.59
C LYS A 339 -6.27 16.19 13.36
N HIS A 340 -5.19 16.71 12.80
CA HIS A 340 -4.57 16.19 11.59
C HIS A 340 -3.07 15.96 11.76
N ILE A 341 -2.55 14.95 11.06
CA ILE A 341 -1.12 14.72 10.98
C ILE A 341 -0.50 15.83 10.14
N CYS A 342 0.39 16.59 10.76
CA CYS A 342 1.17 17.66 10.18
C CYS A 342 2.66 17.28 10.20
N THR A 343 3.41 17.77 9.22
CA THR A 343 4.86 17.62 9.19
C THR A 343 5.56 18.97 9.28
N ARG A 344 6.85 18.99 9.59
CA ARG A 344 7.59 20.25 9.71
C ARG A 344 7.72 20.93 8.34
N ASP A 345 7.59 22.25 8.30
CA ASP A 345 7.69 23.11 7.11
C ASP A 345 8.87 22.77 6.17
N LYS A 346 10.06 22.52 6.73
CA LYS A 346 11.27 22.15 5.97
C LYS A 346 11.20 20.77 5.27
N GLU A 347 10.19 19.97 5.54
CA GLU A 347 9.99 18.63 4.96
C GLU A 347 9.20 18.67 3.65
N VAL A 348 8.78 19.86 3.19
CA VAL A 348 8.04 20.00 1.93
C VAL A 348 8.78 19.42 0.72
N GLY A 349 10.12 19.54 0.68
CA GLY A 349 10.95 18.92 -0.36
C GLY A 349 10.88 17.40 -0.36
N ASN A 350 11.01 16.78 0.82
CA ASN A 350 10.90 15.32 0.99
C ASN A 350 9.52 14.79 0.53
N LEU A 351 8.45 15.55 0.74
CA LEU A 351 7.12 15.19 0.22
C LEU A 351 7.03 15.30 -1.31
N TYR A 352 7.67 16.29 -1.92
CA TYR A 352 7.78 16.33 -3.39
C TYR A 352 8.58 15.14 -3.93
N ASP A 353 9.65 14.72 -3.23
CA ASP A 353 10.42 13.53 -3.58
C ASP A 353 9.55 12.26 -3.51
N MET A 354 8.62 12.19 -2.56
CA MET A 354 7.62 11.12 -2.45
C MET A 354 6.73 11.04 -3.70
N PHE A 355 6.10 12.16 -4.09
CA PHE A 355 5.22 12.18 -5.27
C PHE A 355 5.99 12.00 -6.58
N HIS A 356 7.23 12.47 -6.63
CA HIS A 356 8.12 12.21 -7.75
C HIS A 356 8.46 10.71 -7.85
N THR A 357 8.80 10.06 -6.73
CA THR A 357 9.06 8.63 -6.66
C THR A 357 7.85 7.82 -7.13
N ARG A 358 6.64 8.21 -6.70
CA ARG A 358 5.39 7.63 -7.21
C ARG A 358 5.31 7.72 -8.73
N ASN A 359 5.50 8.91 -9.29
CA ASN A 359 5.46 9.10 -10.74
C ASN A 359 6.53 8.26 -11.47
N CYS A 360 7.74 8.17 -10.92
CA CYS A 360 8.81 7.34 -11.47
C CYS A 360 8.44 5.85 -11.48
N LEU A 361 7.88 5.32 -10.39
CA LEU A 361 7.43 3.93 -10.30
C LEU A 361 6.30 3.63 -11.30
N HIS A 362 5.32 4.53 -11.40
CA HIS A 362 4.24 4.41 -12.37
C HIS A 362 4.78 4.38 -13.81
N ARG A 363 5.61 5.35 -14.19
CA ARG A 363 6.14 5.45 -15.57
C ARG A 363 7.08 4.31 -15.94
N ARG A 364 7.98 3.90 -15.03
CA ARG A 364 9.05 2.94 -15.33
C ARG A 364 8.62 1.48 -15.16
N ALA A 365 7.75 1.20 -14.19
CA ALA A 365 7.39 -0.18 -13.82
C ALA A 365 5.89 -0.45 -13.97
N TYR A 366 5.02 0.21 -13.19
CA TYR A 366 3.61 -0.20 -13.10
C TYR A 366 2.85 -0.02 -14.41
N GLN A 367 3.21 1.01 -15.19
CA GLN A 367 2.63 1.28 -16.51
C GLN A 367 3.64 0.95 -17.62
N HIS A 368 4.55 0.00 -17.39
CA HIS A 368 5.48 -0.43 -18.42
C HIS A 368 4.72 -1.17 -19.53
N LYS A 369 4.97 -0.79 -20.79
CA LYS A 369 4.22 -1.30 -21.97
C LYS A 369 4.15 -2.83 -22.05
N VAL A 370 5.24 -3.52 -21.68
CA VAL A 370 5.26 -4.99 -21.71
C VAL A 370 4.55 -5.61 -20.50
N CYS A 371 4.53 -4.93 -19.34
CA CYS A 371 3.78 -5.42 -18.18
C CYS A 371 2.28 -5.37 -18.46
N ASN A 372 1.79 -4.22 -18.94
CA ASN A 372 0.38 -4.00 -19.23
C ASN A 372 -0.17 -5.00 -20.26
N ILE A 373 0.63 -5.35 -21.28
CA ILE A 373 0.19 -6.33 -22.29
C ILE A 373 0.19 -7.76 -21.75
N ILE A 374 1.13 -8.12 -20.88
CA ILE A 374 1.13 -9.42 -20.20
C ILE A 374 -0.12 -9.53 -19.32
N GLU A 375 -0.42 -8.53 -18.52
CA GLU A 375 -1.63 -8.50 -17.69
C GLU A 375 -2.92 -8.57 -18.52
N THR A 376 -2.92 -7.94 -19.70
CA THR A 376 -4.03 -8.06 -20.66
C THR A 376 -4.18 -9.49 -21.17
N MET A 377 -3.07 -10.16 -21.52
CA MET A 377 -3.07 -11.55 -21.97
C MET A 377 -3.49 -12.52 -20.86
N ILE A 378 -3.02 -12.31 -19.62
CA ILE A 378 -3.46 -13.10 -18.45
C ILE A 378 -4.96 -12.91 -18.23
N THR A 379 -5.45 -11.68 -18.32
CA THR A 379 -6.90 -11.40 -18.21
C THR A 379 -7.69 -12.11 -19.30
N GLU A 380 -7.22 -12.11 -20.54
CA GLU A 380 -7.88 -12.82 -21.65
C GLU A 380 -7.94 -14.34 -21.40
N ALA A 381 -6.84 -14.93 -20.92
CA ALA A 381 -6.80 -16.33 -20.54
C ALA A 381 -7.76 -16.63 -19.37
N PHE A 382 -7.80 -15.76 -18.36
CA PHE A 382 -8.69 -15.92 -17.20
C PHE A 382 -10.17 -15.83 -17.59
N LEU A 383 -10.53 -14.92 -18.50
CA LEU A 383 -11.91 -14.82 -19.01
C LEU A 383 -12.32 -16.09 -19.75
N LYS A 384 -11.42 -16.70 -20.53
CA LYS A 384 -11.67 -17.97 -21.22
C LYS A 384 -11.72 -19.16 -20.27
N ALA A 385 -10.96 -19.11 -19.17
CA ALA A 385 -10.94 -20.17 -18.16
C ALA A 385 -12.08 -20.07 -17.13
N ASP A 386 -12.66 -18.89 -16.93
CA ASP A 386 -13.66 -18.60 -15.90
C ASP A 386 -14.81 -19.62 -15.83
N PRO A 387 -15.47 -20.01 -16.94
CA PRO A 387 -16.60 -20.95 -16.88
C PRO A 387 -16.21 -22.37 -16.45
N HIS A 388 -14.93 -22.72 -16.55
CA HIS A 388 -14.43 -24.10 -16.40
C HIS A 388 -13.68 -24.32 -15.09
N LEU A 389 -13.22 -23.24 -14.44
CA LEU A 389 -12.59 -23.32 -13.13
C LEU A 389 -13.66 -23.28 -12.03
N GLN A 390 -13.50 -24.14 -11.03
CA GLN A 390 -14.42 -24.26 -9.92
C GLN A 390 -13.66 -24.20 -8.59
N PHE A 391 -14.12 -23.34 -7.70
CA PHE A 391 -13.60 -23.11 -6.37
C PHE A 391 -14.70 -23.40 -5.36
N GLU A 392 -14.49 -24.41 -4.53
CA GLU A 392 -15.44 -24.76 -3.47
C GLU A 392 -15.46 -23.66 -2.40
N GLY A 393 -16.63 -23.11 -2.13
CA GLY A 393 -16.89 -22.12 -1.10
C GLY A 393 -17.57 -22.70 0.13
N LYS A 394 -18.30 -21.85 0.87
CA LYS A 394 -19.06 -22.28 2.04
C LYS A 394 -20.11 -23.35 1.66
N GLU A 395 -20.29 -24.34 2.54
CA GLU A 395 -21.29 -25.42 2.38
C GLU A 395 -21.13 -26.24 1.08
N GLY A 396 -19.92 -26.30 0.52
CA GLY A 396 -19.64 -27.07 -0.70
C GLY A 396 -20.14 -26.42 -1.99
N LYS A 397 -20.64 -25.18 -1.95
CA LYS A 397 -21.09 -24.46 -3.14
C LYS A 397 -19.91 -24.13 -4.05
N MET A 398 -20.01 -24.41 -5.34
CA MET A 398 -18.94 -24.12 -6.30
C MET A 398 -19.09 -22.72 -6.89
N PHE A 399 -17.95 -22.03 -7.03
CA PHE A 399 -17.83 -20.69 -7.60
C PHE A 399 -16.81 -20.70 -8.74
N THR A 400 -17.07 -19.89 -9.76
CA THR A 400 -16.10 -19.62 -10.83
C THR A 400 -15.02 -18.63 -10.36
N LEU A 401 -14.01 -18.39 -11.22
CA LEU A 401 -12.95 -17.43 -10.96
C LEU A 401 -13.51 -16.01 -10.68
N SER A 402 -14.53 -15.60 -11.43
CA SER A 402 -15.17 -14.28 -11.35
C SER A 402 -16.22 -14.17 -10.23
N THR A 403 -16.82 -15.29 -9.81
CA THR A 403 -17.84 -15.32 -8.75
C THR A 403 -17.30 -15.66 -7.37
N ALA A 404 -16.06 -16.14 -7.27
CA ALA A 404 -15.40 -16.42 -5.99
C ALA A 404 -15.30 -15.19 -5.08
N ILE A 405 -15.33 -13.96 -5.63
CA ILE A 405 -15.35 -12.72 -4.83
C ILE A 405 -16.60 -12.60 -3.93
N ASP A 406 -17.66 -13.37 -4.20
CA ASP A 406 -18.91 -13.34 -3.44
C ASP A 406 -18.88 -14.27 -2.22
N ASP A 407 -17.85 -15.11 -2.06
CA ASP A 407 -17.70 -16.06 -0.95
C ASP A 407 -16.25 -16.14 -0.47
N MET A 408 -15.99 -15.72 0.78
CA MET A 408 -14.62 -15.64 1.29
C MET A 408 -13.94 -16.99 1.51
N VAL A 409 -14.70 -18.09 1.61
CA VAL A 409 -14.13 -19.45 1.67
C VAL A 409 -13.52 -19.82 0.32
N ALA A 410 -14.25 -19.58 -0.77
CA ALA A 410 -13.75 -19.74 -2.14
C ALA A 410 -12.62 -18.74 -2.43
N TYR A 411 -12.82 -17.45 -2.08
CA TYR A 411 -11.85 -16.38 -2.34
C TYR A 411 -10.51 -16.58 -1.63
N THR A 412 -10.50 -17.21 -0.46
CA THR A 412 -9.25 -17.55 0.27
C THR A 412 -8.35 -18.46 -0.57
N LYS A 413 -8.93 -19.36 -1.36
CA LYS A 413 -8.21 -20.29 -2.25
C LYS A 413 -7.71 -19.60 -3.53
N LEU A 414 -8.25 -18.43 -3.84
CA LEU A 414 -7.98 -17.72 -5.08
C LEU A 414 -6.70 -16.86 -5.00
N THR A 415 -5.66 -17.31 -5.69
CA THR A 415 -4.29 -16.75 -5.70
C THR A 415 -3.67 -16.84 -7.10
N ASP A 416 -2.42 -16.39 -7.28
CA ASP A 416 -1.72 -16.46 -8.57
C ASP A 416 -1.55 -17.89 -9.11
N ASN A 417 -1.73 -18.91 -8.25
CA ASN A 417 -1.71 -20.32 -8.62
C ASN A 417 -2.71 -20.68 -9.73
N VAL A 418 -3.75 -19.88 -9.94
CA VAL A 418 -4.69 -20.04 -11.09
C VAL A 418 -3.95 -20.02 -12.42
N PHE A 419 -2.87 -19.24 -12.55
CA PHE A 419 -2.03 -19.23 -13.75
C PHE A 419 -1.47 -20.63 -14.05
N GLU A 420 -0.84 -21.26 -13.05
CA GLU A 420 -0.26 -22.59 -13.17
C GLU A 420 -1.33 -23.67 -13.31
N GLN A 421 -2.46 -23.52 -12.64
CA GLN A 421 -3.60 -24.44 -12.76
C GLN A 421 -4.11 -24.51 -14.21
N ILE A 422 -4.24 -23.36 -14.89
CA ILE A 422 -4.64 -23.31 -16.30
C ILE A 422 -3.53 -23.87 -17.18
N LEU A 423 -2.28 -23.43 -16.97
CA LEU A 423 -1.14 -23.82 -17.81
C LEU A 423 -0.89 -25.34 -17.79
N ASN A 424 -1.05 -25.97 -16.63
CA ASN A 424 -0.81 -27.40 -16.44
C ASN A 424 -2.07 -28.26 -16.60
N SER A 425 -3.22 -27.67 -16.91
CA SER A 425 -4.46 -28.42 -17.13
C SER A 425 -4.38 -29.33 -18.35
N SER A 426 -5.06 -30.48 -18.25
CA SER A 426 -5.29 -31.44 -19.34
C SER A 426 -6.70 -31.34 -19.94
N SER A 427 -7.55 -30.47 -19.39
CA SER A 427 -8.94 -30.29 -19.84
C SER A 427 -8.96 -29.60 -21.22
N PRO A 428 -9.68 -30.17 -22.22
CA PRO A 428 -9.82 -29.55 -23.55
C PRO A 428 -10.49 -28.17 -23.50
N GLU A 429 -11.39 -27.95 -22.55
CA GLU A 429 -12.11 -26.68 -22.36
C GLU A 429 -11.16 -25.52 -22.01
N LEU A 430 -10.01 -25.82 -21.39
CA LEU A 430 -9.00 -24.83 -21.04
C LEU A 430 -7.92 -24.64 -22.12
N ALA A 431 -8.02 -25.31 -23.28
CA ALA A 431 -6.97 -25.30 -24.30
C ALA A 431 -6.65 -23.89 -24.83
N GLU A 432 -7.65 -23.05 -25.07
CA GLU A 432 -7.43 -21.68 -25.54
C GLU A 432 -6.75 -20.81 -24.49
N ALA A 433 -7.24 -20.86 -23.24
CA ALA A 433 -6.65 -20.13 -22.12
C ALA A 433 -5.20 -20.56 -21.89
N LYS A 434 -4.95 -21.87 -21.90
CA LYS A 434 -3.61 -22.46 -21.80
C LYS A 434 -2.69 -21.99 -22.92
N GLN A 435 -3.16 -21.92 -24.16
CA GLN A 435 -2.36 -21.45 -25.28
C GLN A 435 -1.92 -19.99 -25.10
N ILE A 436 -2.79 -19.12 -24.58
CA ILE A 436 -2.45 -17.72 -24.28
C ILE A 436 -1.38 -17.65 -23.19
N LEU A 437 -1.54 -18.38 -22.09
CA LEU A 437 -0.54 -18.40 -21.01
C LEU A 437 0.80 -18.98 -21.48
N HIS A 438 0.76 -20.05 -22.29
CA HIS A 438 1.95 -20.63 -22.91
C HIS A 438 2.66 -19.63 -23.85
N ASN A 439 1.90 -18.79 -24.56
CA ASN A 439 2.49 -17.71 -25.34
C ASN A 439 3.23 -16.69 -24.46
N ILE A 440 2.72 -16.37 -23.26
CA ILE A 440 3.41 -15.51 -22.29
C ILE A 440 4.74 -16.15 -21.87
N VAL A 441 4.71 -17.42 -21.46
CA VAL A 441 5.90 -18.19 -21.03
C VAL A 441 6.95 -18.25 -22.13
N CYS A 442 6.55 -18.50 -23.38
CA CYS A 442 7.45 -18.53 -24.54
C CYS A 442 7.77 -17.14 -25.14
N ARG A 443 7.41 -16.05 -24.45
CA ARG A 443 7.63 -14.67 -24.89
C ARG A 443 7.03 -14.29 -26.26
N ARG A 444 5.97 -14.99 -26.67
CA ARG A 444 5.14 -14.70 -27.85
C ARG A 444 4.01 -13.73 -27.49
N LEU A 445 4.40 -12.52 -27.12
CA LEU A 445 3.47 -11.46 -26.67
C LEU A 445 2.86 -10.68 -27.84
N TYR A 446 1.68 -10.08 -27.62
CA TYR A 446 1.13 -9.07 -28.51
C TYR A 446 2.10 -7.89 -28.65
N LYS A 447 2.17 -7.30 -29.84
CA LYS A 447 3.21 -6.31 -30.19
C LYS A 447 2.70 -4.90 -29.98
N CYS A 448 3.45 -4.09 -29.22
CA CYS A 448 3.18 -2.67 -29.04
C CYS A 448 3.47 -1.93 -30.35
N LEU A 449 2.47 -1.25 -30.91
CA LEU A 449 2.60 -0.44 -32.12
C LEU A 449 3.19 0.94 -31.82
N GLY A 450 2.82 1.51 -30.66
CA GLY A 450 3.33 2.80 -30.22
C GLY A 450 2.51 3.41 -29.10
N GLN A 451 2.83 4.66 -28.80
CA GLN A 451 2.18 5.47 -27.79
C GLN A 451 1.89 6.86 -28.35
N THR A 452 0.75 7.45 -27.97
CA THR A 452 0.34 8.81 -28.29
C THR A 452 -0.39 9.45 -27.10
N THR A 453 -0.72 10.73 -27.21
CA THR A 453 -1.49 11.51 -26.23
C THR A 453 -2.59 12.30 -26.92
N SER A 454 -3.65 12.58 -26.17
CA SER A 454 -4.77 13.43 -26.61
C SER A 454 -4.69 14.76 -25.86
N GLU A 455 -5.02 15.87 -26.53
CA GLU A 455 -5.19 17.18 -25.89
C GLU A 455 -6.39 17.17 -24.93
N THR A 456 -7.46 16.49 -25.34
CA THR A 456 -8.68 16.33 -24.55
C THR A 456 -8.62 15.05 -23.72
N SER A 457 -8.98 15.15 -22.43
CA SER A 457 -9.08 13.99 -21.55
C SER A 457 -10.16 13.01 -22.04
N ILE A 458 -9.76 11.75 -22.25
CA ILE A 458 -10.65 10.67 -22.67
C ILE A 458 -11.21 9.99 -21.42
N HIS A 459 -12.54 10.00 -21.27
CA HIS A 459 -13.19 9.21 -20.23
C HIS A 459 -13.14 7.73 -20.60
N VAL A 460 -12.45 6.93 -19.79
CA VAL A 460 -12.25 5.50 -20.08
C VAL A 460 -13.50 4.72 -19.72
N THR A 461 -14.22 4.24 -20.74
CA THR A 461 -15.29 3.24 -20.60
C THR A 461 -15.04 2.07 -21.56
N GLN A 462 -15.66 0.92 -21.30
CA GLN A 462 -15.55 -0.23 -22.21
C GLN A 462 -16.09 0.09 -23.61
N GLU A 463 -17.12 0.93 -23.71
CA GLU A 463 -17.69 1.40 -24.98
C GLU A 463 -16.71 2.34 -25.71
N THR A 464 -16.09 3.26 -24.97
CA THR A 464 -15.08 4.17 -25.52
C THR A 464 -13.86 3.40 -26.05
N ILE A 465 -13.37 2.39 -25.31
CA ILE A 465 -12.26 1.54 -25.77
C ILE A 465 -12.64 0.80 -27.06
N LYS A 466 -13.82 0.15 -27.09
CA LYS A 466 -14.31 -0.55 -28.30
C LYS A 466 -14.46 0.39 -29.49
N SER A 467 -14.91 1.62 -29.26
CA SER A 467 -14.97 2.64 -30.31
C SER A 467 -13.58 3.00 -30.83
N LEU A 468 -12.59 3.17 -29.95
CA LEU A 468 -11.21 3.47 -30.35
C LEU A 468 -10.60 2.32 -31.18
N GLU A 469 -10.84 1.07 -30.79
CA GLU A 469 -10.42 -0.13 -31.53
C GLU A 469 -11.07 -0.19 -32.92
N ALA A 470 -12.37 0.09 -33.01
CA ALA A 470 -13.09 0.12 -34.28
C ALA A 470 -12.63 1.27 -35.20
N ASP A 471 -12.35 2.45 -34.63
CA ASP A 471 -11.83 3.58 -35.39
C ASP A 471 -10.43 3.32 -35.91
N LEU A 472 -9.55 2.73 -35.10
CA LEU A 472 -8.21 2.35 -35.50
C LEU A 472 -8.21 1.34 -36.65
N ALA A 473 -9.09 0.34 -36.61
CA ALA A 473 -9.23 -0.62 -37.70
C ALA A 473 -9.68 0.05 -39.02
N ARG A 474 -10.49 1.11 -38.94
CA ARG A 474 -10.99 1.87 -40.10
C ARG A 474 -10.01 2.89 -40.69
N SER A 475 -9.01 3.34 -39.93
CA SER A 475 -8.00 4.31 -40.37
C SER A 475 -6.98 3.65 -41.31
N ILE A 476 -7.37 3.43 -42.57
CA ILE A 476 -6.52 2.83 -43.61
C ILE A 476 -5.70 3.94 -44.30
N PRO A 477 -4.35 3.85 -44.34
CA PRO A 477 -3.51 4.80 -45.05
C PRO A 477 -3.67 4.67 -46.57
N GLN A 478 -3.69 5.81 -47.29
CA GLN A 478 -3.83 5.83 -48.75
C GLN A 478 -2.64 5.18 -49.51
N SER A 479 -1.49 5.06 -48.86
CA SER A 479 -0.24 4.51 -49.41
C SER A 479 0.05 3.05 -48.98
N GLY A 480 -0.87 2.38 -48.27
CA GLY A 480 -0.68 1.03 -47.72
C GLY A 480 -1.03 -0.11 -48.68
N THR A 481 -0.41 -1.28 -48.47
CA THR A 481 -0.80 -2.53 -49.14
C THR A 481 -2.22 -2.93 -48.73
N GLN A 482 -3.17 -2.95 -49.67
CA GLN A 482 -4.57 -3.35 -49.45
C GLN A 482 -4.74 -4.86 -49.16
N ASP A 483 -3.65 -5.63 -49.14
CA ASP A 483 -3.67 -7.10 -49.01
C ASP A 483 -3.89 -7.61 -47.58
N VAL A 484 -3.87 -6.74 -46.56
CA VAL A 484 -4.03 -7.13 -45.16
C VAL A 484 -5.32 -6.57 -44.58
N ASN A 485 -6.23 -7.46 -44.17
CA ASN A 485 -7.47 -7.09 -43.50
C ASN A 485 -7.31 -7.16 -41.97
N LEU A 486 -7.31 -5.99 -41.32
CA LEU A 486 -7.21 -5.82 -39.87
C LEU A 486 -8.59 -5.52 -39.28
N GLN A 487 -9.00 -6.32 -38.30
CA GLN A 487 -10.29 -6.17 -37.62
C GLN A 487 -10.12 -5.50 -36.25
N PRO A 488 -11.17 -4.93 -35.65
CA PRO A 488 -11.10 -4.30 -34.33
C PRO A 488 -10.52 -5.25 -33.25
N GLU A 489 -10.81 -6.55 -33.33
CA GLU A 489 -10.36 -7.57 -32.38
C GLU A 489 -8.86 -7.87 -32.47
N ASP A 490 -8.21 -7.48 -33.57
CA ASP A 490 -6.76 -7.61 -33.76
C ASP A 490 -5.99 -6.55 -32.97
N PHE A 491 -6.66 -5.50 -32.51
CA PHE A 491 -6.07 -4.42 -31.74
C PHE A 491 -6.42 -4.51 -30.26
N VAL A 492 -5.55 -3.92 -29.45
CA VAL A 492 -5.81 -3.65 -28.03
C VAL A 492 -5.46 -2.20 -27.78
N VAL A 493 -6.44 -1.39 -27.41
CA VAL A 493 -6.22 0.03 -27.05
C VAL A 493 -6.25 0.17 -25.52
N SER A 494 -5.17 0.69 -24.96
CA SER A 494 -5.00 0.93 -23.53
C SER A 494 -4.86 2.42 -23.26
N VAL A 495 -5.84 3.00 -22.55
CA VAL A 495 -5.81 4.38 -22.09
C VAL A 495 -5.37 4.42 -20.64
N ILE A 496 -4.24 5.05 -20.37
CA ILE A 496 -3.53 5.02 -19.10
C ILE A 496 -3.54 6.42 -18.51
N VAL A 497 -4.00 6.54 -17.28
CA VAL A 497 -3.99 7.80 -16.52
C VAL A 497 -2.92 7.71 -15.43
N MET A 498 -2.01 8.67 -15.40
CA MET A 498 -1.03 8.81 -14.33
C MET A 498 -1.23 10.15 -13.66
N ASP A 499 -1.11 10.18 -12.33
CA ASP A 499 -1.30 11.40 -11.55
C ASP A 499 -0.35 11.45 -10.35
N TYR A 500 -0.51 12.44 -9.48
CA TYR A 500 0.22 12.54 -8.21
C TYR A 500 -0.58 11.97 -7.02
N GLY A 501 -1.53 11.08 -7.27
CA GLY A 501 -2.40 10.44 -6.27
C GLY A 501 -3.67 11.23 -5.96
N MET A 502 -3.89 12.38 -6.62
CA MET A 502 -5.05 13.26 -6.41
C MET A 502 -5.64 13.80 -7.73
N LYS A 503 -5.64 13.01 -8.80
CA LYS A 503 -6.08 13.45 -10.13
C LYS A 503 -5.32 14.72 -10.55
N GLU A 504 -6.03 15.73 -11.04
CA GLU A 504 -5.44 17.00 -11.51
C GLU A 504 -4.91 17.90 -10.38
N LYS A 505 -5.21 17.58 -9.12
CA LYS A 505 -4.88 18.44 -7.97
C LYS A 505 -3.48 18.14 -7.46
N ASN A 506 -2.75 19.20 -7.11
CA ASN A 506 -1.49 19.06 -6.36
C ASN A 506 -1.77 18.53 -4.94
N PRO A 507 -1.29 17.33 -4.58
CA PRO A 507 -1.55 16.75 -3.27
C PRO A 507 -0.98 17.58 -2.11
N ILE A 508 0.12 18.30 -2.32
CA ILE A 508 0.77 19.17 -1.32
C ILE A 508 -0.19 20.25 -0.81
N ASN A 509 -1.14 20.72 -1.64
CA ASN A 509 -2.12 21.73 -1.22
C ASN A 509 -3.04 21.23 -0.09
N ASN A 510 -3.19 19.91 0.05
CA ASN A 510 -4.00 19.27 1.09
C ASN A 510 -3.16 18.80 2.29
N VAL A 511 -1.85 19.05 2.26
CA VAL A 511 -0.93 18.76 3.37
C VAL A 511 -0.90 19.94 4.33
N ARG A 512 -0.83 19.63 5.62
CA ARG A 512 -0.69 20.62 6.69
C ARG A 512 0.71 20.52 7.27
N PHE A 513 1.33 21.67 7.49
CA PHE A 513 2.68 21.79 8.02
C PHE A 513 2.65 22.50 9.38
N TYR A 514 3.73 22.42 10.15
CA TYR A 514 3.95 23.28 11.31
C TYR A 514 5.35 23.91 11.25
N CYS A 515 5.55 25.02 11.96
CA CYS A 515 6.82 25.73 12.00
C CYS A 515 7.60 25.39 13.28
N LYS A 516 8.93 25.51 13.27
CA LYS A 516 9.74 25.38 14.49
C LYS A 516 9.32 26.36 15.60
N ASN A 517 8.90 27.57 15.23
CA ASN A 517 8.58 28.63 16.19
C ASN A 517 7.22 28.42 16.87
N ASP A 518 6.31 27.68 16.22
CA ASP A 518 5.04 27.28 16.80
C ASP A 518 4.67 25.89 16.25
N VAL A 519 4.90 24.88 17.10
CA VAL A 519 4.71 23.47 16.77
C VAL A 519 3.26 22.98 16.94
N THR A 520 2.36 23.87 17.36
CA THR A 520 0.94 23.56 17.60
C THR A 520 0.05 24.10 16.48
N LYS A 521 0.49 25.15 15.79
CA LYS A 521 -0.25 25.79 14.72
C LYS A 521 0.03 25.16 13.36
N ALA A 522 -1.04 24.70 12.72
CA ALA A 522 -0.97 24.23 11.34
C ALA A 522 -0.90 25.39 10.34
N ILE A 523 -0.10 25.23 9.30
CA ILE A 523 0.04 26.13 8.16
C ILE A 523 -0.08 25.34 6.85
N GLN A 524 -0.26 26.06 5.74
CA GLN A 524 -0.17 25.51 4.38
C GLN A 524 1.00 26.15 3.65
N ILE A 525 1.66 25.36 2.82
CA ILE A 525 2.74 25.81 1.94
C ILE A 525 2.27 25.66 0.50
N ARG A 526 2.37 26.73 -0.28
CA ARG A 526 1.96 26.75 -1.70
C ARG A 526 3.15 26.45 -2.61
N LYS A 527 2.89 25.89 -3.80
CA LYS A 527 3.90 25.55 -4.81
C LYS A 527 4.90 26.68 -5.08
N ASN A 528 4.41 27.92 -5.22
CA ASN A 528 5.24 29.10 -5.51
C ASN A 528 6.20 29.48 -4.37
N GLN A 529 5.97 29.00 -3.15
CA GLN A 529 6.86 29.20 -2.01
C GLN A 529 7.97 28.12 -1.95
N VAL A 530 7.87 27.07 -2.76
CA VAL A 530 8.80 25.92 -2.73
C VAL A 530 9.82 26.03 -3.86
N SER A 531 9.39 25.96 -5.12
CA SER A 531 10.28 26.06 -6.27
C SER A 531 9.51 26.31 -7.57
N LYS A 532 10.13 27.07 -8.48
CA LYS A 532 9.63 27.28 -9.85
C LYS A 532 9.85 26.06 -10.76
N LEU A 533 10.71 25.11 -10.37
CA LEU A 533 11.02 23.90 -11.13
C LEU A 533 10.03 22.74 -10.89
N LEU A 534 8.94 23.00 -10.18
CA LEU A 534 7.92 22.00 -9.86
C LEU A 534 6.92 21.84 -11.02
N PRO A 535 6.35 20.64 -11.24
CA PRO A 535 5.40 20.37 -12.32
C PRO A 535 4.22 21.33 -12.35
N GLU A 536 3.82 21.80 -13.53
CA GLU A 536 2.63 22.63 -13.74
C GLU A 536 1.35 21.80 -13.77
N HIS A 537 1.41 20.62 -14.39
CA HIS A 537 0.33 19.66 -14.45
C HIS A 537 0.63 18.44 -13.56
N PHE A 538 -0.40 17.91 -12.91
CA PHE A 538 -0.31 16.78 -11.96
C PHE A 538 -1.01 15.52 -12.45
N VAL A 539 -1.52 15.54 -13.68
CA VAL A 539 -2.15 14.41 -14.37
C VAL A 539 -1.64 14.37 -15.80
N GLU A 540 -1.52 13.16 -16.34
CA GLU A 540 -1.25 12.92 -17.75
C GLU A 540 -2.03 11.67 -18.22
N GLN A 541 -2.40 11.65 -19.49
CA GLN A 541 -3.06 10.51 -20.13
C GLN A 541 -2.26 10.04 -21.33
N LEU A 542 -1.96 8.75 -21.36
CA LEU A 542 -1.26 8.08 -22.45
C LEU A 542 -2.18 7.07 -23.13
N ILE A 543 -2.13 7.01 -24.46
CA ILE A 543 -2.82 5.99 -25.25
C ILE A 543 -1.76 5.06 -25.81
N ARG A 544 -1.88 3.77 -25.54
CA ARG A 544 -1.04 2.72 -26.14
C ARG A 544 -1.86 1.77 -26.96
N VAL A 545 -1.28 1.33 -28.06
CA VAL A 545 -1.92 0.43 -29.00
C VAL A 545 -1.04 -0.79 -29.19
N TYR A 546 -1.66 -1.97 -29.15
CA TYR A 546 -1.02 -3.24 -29.42
C TYR A 546 -1.75 -3.98 -30.55
N CYS A 547 -1.03 -4.83 -31.26
CA CYS A 547 -1.57 -5.76 -32.25
C CYS A 547 -1.38 -7.19 -31.78
N LYS A 548 -2.44 -8.01 -31.87
CA LYS A 548 -2.43 -9.43 -31.51
C LYS A 548 -1.75 -10.28 -32.57
N LYS A 549 -1.91 -9.92 -33.84
CA LYS A 549 -1.22 -10.56 -34.96
C LYS A 549 0.25 -10.14 -34.95
N THR A 550 1.13 -11.11 -35.15
CA THR A 550 2.58 -10.94 -34.95
C THR A 550 3.40 -11.21 -36.20
N ASP A 551 2.77 -11.55 -37.32
CA ASP A 551 3.45 -11.66 -38.61
C ASP A 551 3.89 -10.27 -39.11
N ASP A 552 5.06 -10.22 -39.75
CA ASP A 552 5.71 -8.95 -40.10
C ASP A 552 4.86 -8.10 -41.05
N LYS A 553 4.18 -8.72 -42.01
CA LYS A 553 3.30 -8.02 -42.96
C LYS A 553 2.14 -7.34 -42.26
N THR A 554 1.47 -8.05 -41.36
CA THR A 554 0.35 -7.49 -40.60
C THR A 554 0.82 -6.42 -39.63
N LEU A 555 1.99 -6.61 -39.00
CA LEU A 555 2.53 -5.63 -38.07
C LEU A 555 2.91 -4.31 -38.76
N GLU A 556 3.50 -4.37 -39.95
CA GLU A 556 3.76 -3.21 -40.80
C GLU A 556 2.46 -2.48 -41.19
N ALA A 557 1.42 -3.21 -41.60
CA ALA A 557 0.11 -2.60 -41.86
C ALA A 557 -0.48 -1.95 -40.60
N ALA A 558 -0.47 -2.64 -39.46
CA ALA A 558 -1.02 -2.17 -38.20
C ALA A 558 -0.32 -0.89 -37.69
N LYS A 559 1.01 -0.81 -37.84
CA LYS A 559 1.80 0.39 -37.56
C LYS A 559 1.33 1.60 -38.37
N LYS A 560 1.07 1.43 -39.66
CA LYS A 560 0.59 2.53 -40.53
C LYS A 560 -0.83 2.93 -40.18
N HIS A 561 -1.71 1.97 -39.88
CA HIS A 561 -3.06 2.26 -39.35
C HIS A 561 -2.98 3.11 -38.08
N PHE A 562 -2.07 2.78 -37.17
CA PHE A 562 -1.88 3.54 -35.93
C PHE A 562 -1.41 4.97 -36.17
N VAL A 563 -0.45 5.20 -37.08
CA VAL A 563 0.00 6.57 -37.41
C VAL A 563 -1.10 7.36 -38.10
N GLN A 564 -1.81 6.76 -39.06
CA GLN A 564 -2.96 7.38 -39.74
C GLN A 564 -4.06 7.75 -38.73
N TRP A 565 -4.40 6.84 -37.82
CA TRP A 565 -5.38 7.08 -36.76
C TRP A 565 -4.99 8.23 -35.83
N CYS A 566 -3.70 8.35 -35.48
CA CYS A 566 -3.18 9.49 -34.74
C CYS A 566 -3.35 10.82 -35.52
N MET A 567 -3.20 10.80 -36.84
CA MET A 567 -3.45 11.98 -37.68
C MET A 567 -4.93 12.34 -37.68
N ASP A 568 -5.80 11.37 -37.96
CA ASP A 568 -7.25 11.53 -38.09
C ASP A 568 -7.89 12.11 -36.82
N ARG A 569 -7.44 11.65 -35.64
CA ARG A 569 -7.94 12.08 -34.33
C ARG A 569 -7.24 13.29 -33.73
N ASN A 570 -6.33 13.90 -34.47
CA ASN A 570 -5.46 14.98 -34.01
C ASN A 570 -4.69 14.65 -32.71
N PHE A 571 -4.22 13.42 -32.57
CA PHE A 571 -3.35 13.05 -31.44
C PHE A 571 -1.91 13.52 -31.65
N SER A 572 -1.09 13.42 -30.60
CA SER A 572 0.33 13.71 -30.69
C SER A 572 1.07 12.71 -31.57
N LYS A 573 2.17 13.17 -32.16
CA LYS A 573 3.03 12.34 -32.99
C LYS A 573 3.57 11.17 -32.16
N PRO A 574 3.43 9.92 -32.62
CA PRO A 574 4.12 8.80 -32.00
C PRO A 574 5.64 9.04 -32.00
N GLN A 575 6.33 8.70 -30.90
CA GLN A 575 7.76 8.99 -30.73
C GLN A 575 8.63 8.48 -31.90
N ASP A 576 8.36 7.27 -32.37
CA ASP A 576 9.08 6.64 -33.48
C ASP A 576 8.34 6.80 -34.83
N GLY A 577 7.39 7.74 -34.92
CA GLY A 577 6.50 7.89 -36.07
C GLY A 577 7.24 8.10 -37.39
N ASP A 578 8.34 8.86 -37.38
CA ASP A 578 9.17 9.12 -38.58
C ASP A 578 9.91 7.88 -39.08
N ILE A 579 10.10 6.88 -38.23
CA ILE A 579 10.76 5.61 -38.57
C ILE A 579 9.70 4.59 -39.01
N ILE A 580 8.55 4.59 -38.32
CA ILE A 580 7.50 3.59 -38.47
C ILE A 580 6.60 3.86 -39.70
N ALA A 581 6.36 5.13 -40.01
CA ALA A 581 5.59 5.54 -41.18
C ALA A 581 6.16 6.86 -41.77
N PRO A 582 7.39 6.83 -42.32
CA PRO A 582 8.06 8.01 -42.89
C PRO A 582 7.25 8.69 -44.00
N GLU A 583 6.35 7.96 -44.65
CA GLU A 583 5.46 8.48 -45.69
C GLU A 583 4.23 9.23 -45.16
N LEU A 584 3.84 9.02 -43.90
CA LEU A 584 2.65 9.62 -43.30
C LEU A 584 2.96 10.85 -42.45
N THR A 585 4.05 10.81 -41.66
CA THR A 585 4.37 11.91 -40.74
C THR A 585 4.56 13.28 -41.40
N PRO A 586 5.12 13.42 -42.62
CA PRO A 586 5.26 14.71 -43.28
C PRO A 586 3.92 15.32 -43.73
N LEU A 587 2.86 14.52 -43.84
CA LEU A 587 1.54 14.98 -44.29
C LEU A 587 0.80 15.79 -43.23
N LYS A 588 1.25 15.76 -41.96
CA LYS A 588 0.68 16.56 -40.86
C LYS A 588 1.65 17.69 -40.49
N PRO A 589 1.40 18.96 -40.88
CA PRO A 589 2.33 20.06 -40.68
C PRO A 589 2.74 20.26 -39.21
N SER A 590 1.80 20.07 -38.26
CA SER A 590 2.06 20.20 -36.82
C SER A 590 3.01 19.16 -36.23
N TRP A 591 3.41 18.14 -37.00
CA TRP A 591 4.36 17.11 -36.58
C TRP A 591 5.76 17.28 -37.19
N SER A 592 5.94 18.32 -38.00
CA SER A 592 7.24 18.68 -38.57
C SER A 592 8.06 19.41 -37.50
N ASN A 593 9.32 19.02 -37.31
CA ASN A 593 10.25 19.66 -36.38
C ASN A 593 10.63 21.08 -36.87
N ILE A 594 9.71 22.03 -36.81
CA ILE A 594 10.06 23.45 -36.75
C ILE A 594 10.20 23.73 -35.26
N ASN A 595 11.45 23.89 -34.81
CA ASN A 595 11.79 24.20 -33.43
C ASN A 595 11.04 25.47 -32.98
N GLU A 596 9.97 25.32 -32.20
CA GLU A 596 9.36 26.45 -31.47
C GLU A 596 10.27 26.94 -30.32
N ASP A 597 11.29 26.16 -29.94
CA ASP A 597 12.28 26.55 -28.92
C ASP A 597 13.44 27.42 -29.45
N SER A 598 13.40 27.85 -30.71
CA SER A 598 14.42 28.72 -31.30
C SER A 598 13.82 29.92 -32.01
N GLU A 599 13.07 30.79 -31.32
CA GLU A 599 12.93 32.22 -31.66
C GLU A 599 12.02 32.96 -30.66
N GLU A 600 12.56 33.39 -29.51
CA GLU A 600 12.05 34.57 -28.82
C GLU A 600 13.23 35.45 -28.41
N GLY A 601 13.63 36.36 -29.30
CA GLY A 601 14.67 37.33 -28.98
C GLY A 601 15.30 38.07 -30.15
N ALA A 602 14.52 38.69 -31.03
CA ALA A 602 14.99 39.83 -31.82
C ALA A 602 13.83 40.59 -32.48
N SER A 603 13.18 41.49 -31.73
CA SER A 603 12.50 42.64 -32.34
C SER A 603 13.45 43.82 -32.33
N THR A 604 14.06 44.15 -33.47
CA THR A 604 14.41 45.54 -33.82
C THR A 604 14.77 45.65 -35.31
N GLU A 605 14.24 46.71 -35.90
CA GLU A 605 14.32 47.13 -37.30
C GLU A 605 15.75 47.14 -37.88
N ALA A 606 15.89 46.79 -39.17
CA ALA A 606 16.49 47.69 -40.17
C ALA A 606 16.60 47.01 -41.54
N ASN A 607 16.40 47.84 -42.57
CA ASN A 607 16.57 47.57 -43.98
C ASN A 607 17.95 46.98 -44.35
N GLY A 608 17.97 46.27 -45.47
CA GLY A 608 19.10 45.46 -45.91
C GLY A 608 20.37 46.21 -46.29
N VAL A 609 21.44 45.41 -46.48
CA VAL A 609 22.40 45.40 -47.60
C VAL A 609 23.54 44.43 -47.25
N ASN A 610 23.71 43.42 -48.10
CA ASN A 610 24.93 42.71 -48.53
C ASN A 610 26.29 43.00 -47.83
N LEU A 611 27.00 41.94 -47.40
CA LEU A 611 28.36 41.51 -47.86
C LEU A 611 29.18 40.69 -46.82
N ASN A 612 29.66 39.53 -47.29
CA ASN A 612 30.90 38.80 -46.96
C ASN A 612 31.64 39.02 -45.63
N GLY A 613 31.87 37.91 -44.90
CA GLY A 613 33.01 37.82 -43.97
C GLY A 613 33.06 36.53 -43.13
N LYS A 614 33.97 35.61 -43.48
CA LYS A 614 34.40 34.49 -42.63
C LYS A 614 34.90 35.00 -41.27
N LYS A 615 34.46 34.42 -40.16
CA LYS A 615 35.28 34.28 -38.93
C LYS A 615 34.83 33.11 -38.06
N THR A 616 35.78 32.21 -37.86
CA THR A 616 35.78 31.03 -36.99
C THR A 616 35.54 31.37 -35.52
N ALA A 617 34.59 30.69 -34.86
CA ALA A 617 34.41 30.74 -33.41
C ALA A 617 35.08 29.52 -32.75
N LYS A 618 36.03 29.81 -31.85
CA LYS A 618 36.71 28.84 -30.99
C LYS A 618 35.77 28.38 -29.87
N THR A 619 35.68 27.07 -29.71
CA THR A 619 35.11 26.39 -28.55
C THR A 619 35.88 26.74 -27.28
N LYS A 620 35.17 27.14 -26.22
CA LYS A 620 35.66 27.01 -24.84
C LYS A 620 34.55 26.39 -24.00
N LEU A 621 34.75 25.11 -23.70
CA LEU A 621 34.16 24.41 -22.57
C LEU A 621 34.79 24.96 -21.29
N PHE A 622 33.96 25.30 -20.31
CA PHE A 622 34.05 24.85 -18.92
C PHE A 622 32.66 24.88 -18.31
#